data_AF-A0A3S9M9N6-F1
#
_entry.id   AF-A0A3S9M9N6-F1
#
_cell.length_a   1.000
_cell.length_b   1.000
_cell.length_c   1.000
_cell.angle_alpha   90.00
_cell.angle_beta   90.00
_cell.angle_gamma   90.00
#
_symmetry.space_group_name_H-M   'P 1'
#
loop_
_entity.id
_entity.type
_entity.pdbx_description
1 polymer ?
#
loop_
_entity_poly.entity_id
_entity_poly.type
_entity_poly.pdbx_seq_one_letter_code
_entity_poly.pdbx_strand_id
1 'polypeptide(L)'
;MHHHAYLWTGPKDRFDNEALRRPPHPQPPPPPAPNDPTGERLLQRYREVAAEFPTSDLPPLETANWLVKPRSLVRGTWDEAKEAAAWLGERLAEHAYRFADGHDRDTGHLCRLVDSAAVRLATGADVSYGFYLERPAYVSMALVTCSPNRSMPGLPCPLS
;
A
#
# COMPACT_ATOMS: atom_id res chain seq x y z
N MET A 1 10.84 8.51 -14.18
CA MET A 1 10.26 7.49 -13.28
C MET A 1 9.48 8.26 -12.25
N HIS A 2 8.17 8.02 -12.10
CA HIS A 2 7.38 8.75 -11.11
C HIS A 2 7.35 8.00 -9.77
N HIS A 3 7.16 8.76 -8.70
CA HIS A 3 6.92 8.29 -7.33
C HIS A 3 5.51 8.67 -6.93
N HIS A 4 4.65 7.70 -6.61
CA HIS A 4 3.25 7.93 -6.24
C HIS A 4 3.05 7.69 -4.74
N ALA A 5 2.47 8.67 -4.05
CA ALA A 5 2.15 8.57 -2.64
C ALA A 5 0.78 7.95 -2.40
N TYR A 6 0.70 7.14 -1.36
CA TYR A 6 -0.53 6.58 -0.82
C TYR A 6 -0.53 6.76 0.70
N LEU A 7 -1.68 7.13 1.23
CA LEU A 7 -1.90 7.30 2.67
C LEU A 7 -3.22 6.64 3.03
N TRP A 8 -3.15 5.77 4.01
CA TRP A 8 -4.31 5.12 4.60
C TRP A 8 -4.26 5.27 6.12
N THR A 9 -5.37 5.66 6.72
CA THR A 9 -5.53 5.71 8.17
C THR A 9 -6.88 5.10 8.53
N GLY A 10 -6.91 4.23 9.54
CA GLY A 10 -8.16 3.61 9.97
C GLY A 10 -7.98 2.58 11.08
N PRO A 11 -9.07 1.88 11.45
CA PRO A 11 -9.03 0.82 12.44
C PRO A 11 -8.09 -0.33 12.03
N LYS A 12 -7.24 -0.80 12.95
CA LYS A 12 -6.25 -1.85 12.68
C LYS A 12 -6.88 -3.17 12.26
N ASP A 13 -8.05 -3.51 12.79
CA ASP A 13 -8.82 -4.70 12.39
C ASP A 13 -9.24 -4.66 10.90
N ARG A 14 -9.60 -3.48 10.38
CA ARG A 14 -9.87 -3.30 8.95
C ARG A 14 -8.62 -3.49 8.11
N PHE A 15 -7.48 -2.95 8.57
CA PHE A 15 -6.17 -3.19 7.93
C PHE A 15 -5.79 -4.67 7.96
N ASP A 16 -6.18 -5.41 9.00
CA ASP A 16 -5.88 -6.84 9.14
C ASP A 16 -6.79 -7.75 8.31
N ASN A 17 -7.75 -7.19 7.57
CA ASN A 17 -8.48 -7.93 6.55
C ASN A 17 -7.56 -8.24 5.34
N GLU A 18 -6.77 -9.31 5.46
CA GLU A 18 -5.79 -9.70 4.45
C GLU A 18 -6.38 -10.02 3.07
N ALA A 19 -7.63 -10.50 3.03
CA ALA A 19 -8.22 -10.99 1.78
C ALA A 19 -8.32 -9.91 0.71
N LEU A 20 -8.53 -8.66 1.10
CA LEU A 20 -8.61 -7.51 0.19
C LEU A 20 -7.28 -6.77 0.00
N ARG A 21 -6.21 -7.29 0.61
CA ARG A 21 -4.83 -6.78 0.51
C ARG A 21 -3.97 -7.62 -0.43
N ARG A 22 -4.50 -8.74 -0.93
CA ARG A 22 -3.89 -9.62 -1.93
C ARG A 22 -4.69 -9.57 -3.23
N PRO A 23 -4.03 -9.52 -4.40
CA PRO A 23 -4.74 -9.77 -5.65
C PRO A 23 -5.33 -11.18 -5.64
N PRO A 24 -6.40 -11.43 -6.40
CA PRO A 24 -6.91 -12.79 -6.59
C PRO A 24 -5.81 -13.66 -7.21
N HIS A 25 -5.90 -14.98 -6.98
CA HIS A 25 -4.97 -15.91 -7.62
C HIS A 25 -5.08 -15.78 -9.16
N PRO A 26 -3.96 -15.79 -9.93
CA PRO A 26 -4.02 -15.62 -11.38
C PRO A 26 -4.85 -16.69 -12.09
N GLN A 27 -4.89 -17.90 -11.52
CA GLN A 27 -5.75 -18.98 -12.00
C GLN A 27 -7.01 -19.04 -11.14
N PRO A 28 -8.22 -18.85 -11.70
CA PRO A 28 -9.46 -19.03 -10.95
C PRO A 28 -9.63 -20.49 -10.53
N PRO A 29 -10.39 -20.75 -9.44
CA PRO A 29 -10.76 -22.11 -9.08
C PRO A 29 -11.60 -22.75 -10.20
N PRO A 30 -11.56 -24.09 -10.34
CA PRO A 30 -12.38 -24.79 -11.32
C PRO A 30 -13.88 -24.58 -11.02
N PRO A 31 -14.77 -24.70 -12.04
CA PRO A 31 -16.20 -24.70 -11.80
C PRO A 31 -16.61 -25.77 -10.78
N PRO A 32 -17.51 -25.46 -9.83
CA PRO A 32 -17.97 -26.45 -8.86
C PRO A 32 -18.73 -27.59 -9.54
N ALA A 33 -18.57 -28.80 -9.00
CA ALA A 33 -19.40 -29.95 -9.40
C ALA A 33 -20.84 -29.76 -8.91
N PRO A 34 -21.83 -30.46 -9.49
CA PRO A 34 -23.19 -30.45 -8.96
C PRO A 34 -23.21 -30.86 -7.48
N ASN A 35 -23.88 -30.06 -6.64
CA ASN A 35 -23.96 -30.24 -5.18
C ASN A 35 -22.60 -30.13 -4.43
N ASP A 36 -21.67 -29.30 -4.92
CA ASP A 36 -20.42 -28.97 -4.23
C ASP A 36 -20.47 -27.57 -3.57
N PRO A 37 -20.99 -27.45 -2.33
CA PRO A 37 -21.06 -26.16 -1.64
C PRO A 37 -19.68 -25.58 -1.31
N THR A 38 -18.63 -26.39 -1.29
CA THR A 38 -17.27 -25.90 -1.03
C THR A 38 -16.69 -25.23 -2.26
N GLY A 39 -16.82 -25.86 -3.43
CA GLY A 39 -16.45 -25.27 -4.72
C GLY A 39 -17.23 -24.00 -5.01
N GLU A 40 -18.54 -23.97 -4.71
CA GLU A 40 -19.38 -22.78 -4.85
C GLU A 40 -18.86 -21.60 -4.01
N ARG A 41 -18.58 -21.84 -2.72
CA ARG A 41 -18.00 -20.81 -1.82
C ARG A 41 -16.63 -20.33 -2.28
N LEU A 42 -15.77 -21.23 -2.75
CA LEU A 42 -14.44 -20.87 -3.23
C LEU A 42 -14.51 -19.97 -4.47
N LEU A 43 -15.34 -20.34 -5.45
CA LEU A 43 -15.56 -19.54 -6.66
C LEU A 43 -16.20 -18.19 -6.34
N GLN A 44 -17.16 -18.16 -5.40
CA GLN A 44 -17.76 -16.90 -4.95
C GLN A 44 -16.72 -16.00 -4.28
N ARG A 45 -15.90 -16.54 -3.38
CA ARG A 45 -14.84 -15.77 -2.71
C ARG A 45 -13.80 -15.24 -3.69
N TYR A 46 -13.44 -16.04 -4.70
CA TYR A 46 -12.56 -15.60 -5.77
C TYR A 46 -13.13 -14.38 -6.51
N ARG A 47 -14.42 -14.43 -6.88
CA ARG A 47 -15.10 -13.33 -7.59
C ARG A 47 -15.16 -12.06 -6.75
N GLU A 48 -15.47 -12.18 -5.46
CA GLU A 48 -15.45 -11.05 -4.52
C GLU A 48 -14.07 -10.38 -4.48
N VAL A 49 -13.01 -11.16 -4.23
CA VAL A 49 -11.64 -10.61 -4.18
C VAL A 49 -11.24 -10.00 -5.53
N ALA A 50 -11.57 -10.65 -6.65
CA ALA A 50 -11.26 -10.13 -7.98
C ALA A 50 -11.97 -8.80 -8.29
N ALA A 51 -13.18 -8.60 -7.77
CA ALA A 51 -13.92 -7.35 -7.94
C ALA A 51 -13.48 -6.26 -6.95
N GLU A 52 -13.24 -6.63 -5.68
CA GLU A 52 -13.00 -5.68 -4.59
C GLU A 52 -11.53 -5.26 -4.48
N PHE A 53 -10.58 -6.17 -4.74
CA PHE A 53 -9.16 -5.85 -4.61
C PHE A 53 -8.76 -4.62 -5.44
N PRO A 54 -9.08 -4.52 -6.75
CA PRO A 54 -8.64 -3.37 -7.56
C PRO A 54 -9.13 -2.04 -6.99
N THR A 55 -10.35 -1.97 -6.44
CA THR A 55 -10.97 -0.72 -5.96
C THR A 55 -10.77 -0.45 -4.47
N SER A 56 -10.27 -1.43 -3.71
CA SER A 56 -10.04 -1.31 -2.26
C SER A 56 -8.97 -0.28 -1.94
N ASP A 57 -9.26 0.58 -0.96
CA ASP A 57 -8.33 1.55 -0.38
C ASP A 57 -7.37 0.94 0.64
N LEU A 58 -7.49 -0.37 0.94
CA LEU A 58 -6.61 -1.03 1.89
C LEU A 58 -5.19 -1.14 1.33
N PRO A 59 -4.16 -0.85 2.16
CA PRO A 59 -2.77 -1.04 1.77
C PRO A 59 -2.53 -2.50 1.35
N PRO A 60 -2.06 -2.76 0.12
CA PRO A 60 -1.80 -4.11 -0.33
C PRO A 60 -0.63 -4.74 0.45
N LEU A 61 -0.52 -6.07 0.44
CA LEU A 61 0.61 -6.76 1.04
C LEU A 61 1.91 -6.51 0.26
N GLU A 62 1.83 -6.61 -1.06
CA GLU A 62 2.93 -6.19 -1.93
C GLU A 62 2.76 -4.71 -2.28
N THR A 63 3.67 -3.86 -1.83
CA THR A 63 3.56 -2.40 -1.96
C THR A 63 3.33 -1.94 -3.41
N ALA A 64 4.00 -2.56 -4.39
CA ALA A 64 3.86 -2.21 -5.80
C ALA A 64 2.42 -2.42 -6.35
N ASN A 65 1.59 -3.24 -5.70
CA ASN A 65 0.18 -3.39 -6.10
C ASN A 65 -0.67 -2.14 -5.83
N TRP A 66 -0.13 -1.09 -5.22
CA TRP A 66 -0.79 0.21 -5.24
C TRP A 66 -0.98 0.75 -6.67
N LEU A 67 -0.07 0.41 -7.61
CA LEU A 67 -0.13 0.89 -9.00
C LEU A 67 -1.35 0.39 -9.78
N VAL A 68 -1.96 -0.73 -9.36
CA VAL A 68 -3.17 -1.27 -10.01
C VAL A 68 -4.46 -0.73 -9.39
N LYS A 69 -4.36 0.09 -8.34
CA LYS A 69 -5.51 0.70 -7.67
C LYS A 69 -5.93 2.00 -8.39
N PRO A 70 -7.16 2.49 -8.17
CA PRO A 70 -7.62 3.74 -8.74
C PRO A 70 -6.68 4.92 -8.46
N ARG A 71 -6.45 5.72 -9.50
CA ARG A 71 -5.69 6.97 -9.41
C ARG A 71 -6.21 7.93 -8.35
N SER A 72 -7.49 7.86 -7.99
CA SER A 72 -8.11 8.67 -6.91
C SER A 72 -7.50 8.41 -5.53
N LEU A 73 -6.77 7.31 -5.34
CA LEU A 73 -6.06 7.01 -4.10
C LEU A 73 -4.66 7.63 -4.04
N VAL A 74 -4.12 8.10 -5.17
CA VAL A 74 -2.82 8.77 -5.24
C VAL A 74 -2.92 10.13 -4.52
N ARG A 75 -2.06 10.33 -3.52
CA ARG A 75 -2.02 11.56 -2.71
C ARG A 75 -1.03 12.60 -3.23
N GLY A 76 -0.15 12.20 -4.12
CA GLY A 76 0.83 13.06 -4.76
C GLY A 76 1.66 12.24 -5.75
N THR A 77 2.27 12.93 -6.69
CA THR A 77 3.17 12.33 -7.66
C THR A 77 4.33 13.28 -7.91
N TRP A 78 5.53 12.73 -7.93
CA TRP A 78 6.76 13.47 -8.12
C TRP A 78 7.68 12.74 -9.09
N ASP A 79 8.47 13.51 -9.83
CA ASP A 79 9.56 12.99 -10.66
C ASP A 79 10.84 12.74 -9.85
N GLU A 80 11.00 13.46 -8.74
CA GLU A 80 12.21 13.47 -7.92
C GLU A 80 12.01 12.71 -6.61
N ALA A 81 12.88 11.72 -6.35
CA ALA A 81 12.82 10.89 -5.15
C ALA A 81 12.87 11.70 -3.83
N LYS A 82 13.63 12.80 -3.83
CA LYS A 82 13.75 13.71 -2.68
C LYS A 82 12.45 14.44 -2.37
N GLU A 83 11.65 14.79 -3.38
CA GLU A 83 10.38 15.50 -3.20
C GLU A 83 9.32 14.55 -2.66
N ALA A 84 9.29 13.33 -3.18
CA ALA A 84 8.47 12.26 -2.64
C ALA A 84 8.83 11.94 -1.17
N ALA A 85 10.12 11.86 -0.85
CA ALA A 85 10.58 11.65 0.52
C ALA A 85 10.25 12.85 1.44
N ALA A 86 10.32 14.08 0.95
CA ALA A 86 9.91 15.27 1.70
C ALA A 86 8.42 15.21 2.05
N TRP A 87 7.55 14.81 1.12
CA TRP A 87 6.13 14.57 1.40
C TRP A 87 5.94 13.54 2.52
N LEU A 88 6.71 12.45 2.52
CA LEU A 88 6.65 11.45 3.59
C LEU A 88 7.06 12.06 4.93
N GLY A 89 8.12 12.87 4.96
CA GLY A 89 8.58 13.57 6.16
C GLY A 89 7.49 14.48 6.75
N GLU A 90 6.78 15.24 5.91
CA GLU A 90 5.65 16.04 6.35
C GLU A 90 4.53 15.21 6.97
N ARG A 91 4.16 14.09 6.33
CA ARG A 91 3.09 13.21 6.86
C ARG A 91 3.51 12.54 8.15
N LEU A 92 4.78 12.12 8.28
CA LEU A 92 5.33 11.58 9.52
C LEU A 92 5.28 12.61 10.65
N ALA A 93 5.72 13.84 10.40
CA ALA A 93 5.68 14.92 11.39
C ALA A 93 4.25 15.27 11.80
N GLU A 94 3.31 15.29 10.85
CA GLU A 94 1.89 15.53 11.10
C GLU A 94 1.25 14.48 12.02
N HIS A 95 1.69 13.22 11.93
CA HIS A 95 1.15 12.12 12.75
C HIS A 95 1.97 11.83 14.01
N ALA A 96 3.18 12.38 14.15
CA ALA A 96 4.15 12.00 15.17
C ALA A 96 3.58 12.01 16.60
N TYR A 97 2.80 13.03 16.95
CA TYR A 97 2.22 13.15 18.29
C TYR A 97 1.23 12.03 18.65
N ARG A 98 0.69 11.34 17.64
CA ARG A 98 -0.32 10.28 17.78
C ARG A 98 0.26 8.88 17.78
N PHE A 99 1.53 8.70 17.40
CA PHE A 99 2.14 7.37 17.37
C PHE A 99 2.12 6.76 18.77
N ALA A 100 1.75 5.49 18.88
CA ALA A 100 1.58 4.83 20.17
C ALA A 100 2.92 4.59 20.89
N ASP A 101 3.99 4.31 20.13
CA ASP A 101 5.33 4.07 20.66
C ASP A 101 6.13 5.38 20.70
N GLY A 102 6.81 5.64 21.82
CA GLY A 102 7.71 6.78 21.97
C GLY A 102 8.90 6.75 21.01
N HIS A 103 9.36 5.56 20.59
CA HIS A 103 10.42 5.44 19.59
C HIS A 103 9.99 5.99 18.23
N ASP A 104 8.74 5.75 17.84
CA ASP A 104 8.20 6.23 16.57
C ASP A 104 8.02 7.76 16.57
N ARG A 105 7.94 8.40 17.75
CA ARG A 105 7.87 9.86 17.90
C ARG A 105 9.25 10.52 17.81
N ASP A 106 10.33 9.75 17.94
CA ASP A 106 11.69 10.29 17.94
C ASP A 106 12.00 10.97 16.61
N THR A 107 12.27 12.28 16.67
CA THR A 107 12.56 13.06 15.46
C THR A 107 13.79 12.52 14.72
N GLY A 108 14.80 12.04 15.45
CA GLY A 108 15.97 11.41 14.85
C GLY A 108 15.63 10.15 14.05
N HIS A 109 14.74 9.32 14.58
CA HIS A 109 14.19 8.15 13.90
C HIS A 109 13.43 8.53 12.64
N LEU A 110 12.50 9.50 12.74
CA LEU A 110 11.71 9.95 11.59
C LEU A 110 12.59 10.53 10.48
N CYS A 111 13.61 11.32 10.80
CA CYS A 111 14.58 11.81 9.80
C CYS A 111 15.29 10.66 9.09
N ARG A 112 15.74 9.62 9.82
CA ARG A 112 16.38 8.44 9.21
C ARG A 112 15.46 7.68 8.25
N LEU A 113 14.16 7.61 8.56
CA LEU A 113 13.17 7.00 7.65
C LEU A 113 13.05 7.79 6.35
N VAL A 114 13.00 9.13 6.43
CA VAL A 114 12.94 10.02 5.27
C VAL A 114 14.20 9.90 4.41
N ASP A 115 15.38 9.94 5.02
CA ASP A 115 16.66 9.79 4.31
C ASP A 115 16.76 8.43 3.61
N SER A 116 16.37 7.36 4.30
CA SER A 116 16.33 6.00 3.75
C SER A 116 15.34 5.90 2.58
N ALA A 117 14.19 6.55 2.70
CA ALA A 117 13.18 6.58 1.64
C ALA A 117 13.73 7.22 0.36
N ALA A 118 14.39 8.38 0.47
CA ALA A 118 14.98 9.06 -0.69
C ALA A 118 15.98 8.16 -1.44
N VAL A 119 16.88 7.48 -0.71
CA VAL A 119 17.86 6.55 -1.29
C VAL A 119 17.18 5.38 -1.98
N ARG A 120 16.17 4.77 -1.35
CA ARG A 120 15.45 3.62 -1.92
C ARG A 120 14.70 4.00 -3.20
N LEU A 121 13.97 5.11 -3.16
CA LEU A 121 13.18 5.61 -4.29
C LEU A 121 14.08 5.93 -5.49
N ALA A 122 15.26 6.51 -5.27
CA ALA A 122 16.23 6.78 -6.33
C ALA A 122 16.70 5.51 -7.07
N THR A 123 16.61 4.34 -6.43
CA THR A 123 16.94 3.04 -7.04
C THR A 123 15.74 2.32 -7.67
N GLY A 124 14.58 2.98 -7.75
CA GLY A 124 13.34 2.36 -8.23
C GLY A 124 12.70 1.39 -7.24
N ALA A 125 13.10 1.42 -5.96
CA ALA A 125 12.46 0.62 -4.92
C ALA A 125 11.28 1.38 -4.29
N ASP A 126 10.32 0.63 -3.78
CA ASP A 126 9.18 1.19 -3.06
C ASP A 126 9.50 1.36 -1.57
N VAL A 127 8.73 2.24 -0.92
CA VAL A 127 8.78 2.49 0.52
C VAL A 127 7.38 2.27 1.09
N SER A 128 7.31 1.56 2.21
CA SER A 128 6.07 1.39 2.98
C SER A 128 6.43 1.43 4.46
N TYR A 129 5.78 2.36 5.17
CA TYR A 129 5.87 2.48 6.62
C TYR A 129 4.48 2.43 7.21
N GLY A 130 4.37 1.92 8.43
CA GLY A 130 3.11 2.02 9.14
C GLY A 130 3.28 1.94 10.63
N PHE A 131 2.41 2.68 11.31
CA PHE A 131 2.54 3.04 12.71
C PHE A 131 1.21 2.82 13.41
N TYR A 132 1.28 2.28 14.62
CA TYR A 132 0.13 2.28 15.51
C TYR A 132 -0.11 3.70 15.99
N LEU A 133 -1.36 4.15 15.90
CA LEU A 133 -1.83 5.39 16.53
C LEU A 133 -2.49 5.05 17.87
N GLU A 134 -3.19 6.01 18.48
CA GLU A 134 -4.08 5.70 19.61
C GLU A 134 -5.03 4.56 19.21
N ARG A 135 -5.03 3.47 19.98
CA ARG A 135 -5.84 2.29 19.66
C ARG A 135 -7.32 2.69 19.49
N PRO A 136 -8.00 2.18 18.45
CA PRO A 136 -7.61 1.07 17.57
C PRO A 136 -6.94 1.48 16.25
N ALA A 137 -6.48 2.73 16.11
CA ALA A 137 -6.11 3.27 14.82
C ALA A 137 -4.68 2.89 14.37
N TYR A 138 -4.50 2.82 13.05
CA TYR A 138 -3.24 2.55 12.36
C TYR A 138 -3.12 3.48 11.16
N VAL A 139 -1.90 3.90 10.86
CA VAL A 139 -1.58 4.65 9.63
C VAL A 139 -0.58 3.87 8.80
N SER A 140 -0.80 3.83 7.49
CA SER A 140 0.11 3.29 6.49
C SER A 140 0.41 4.35 5.45
N MET A 141 1.70 4.55 5.19
CA MET A 141 2.22 5.51 4.22
C MET A 141 3.09 4.74 3.24
N ALA A 142 2.82 4.90 1.95
CA ALA A 142 3.62 4.26 0.91
C ALA A 142 4.01 5.25 -0.19
N LEU A 143 5.21 5.05 -0.72
CA LEU A 143 5.73 5.71 -1.92
C LEU A 143 6.11 4.61 -2.92
N VAL A 144 5.49 4.62 -4.08
CA VAL A 144 5.61 3.54 -5.08
C VAL A 144 6.16 4.09 -6.37
N THR A 145 7.24 3.48 -6.84
CA THR A 145 7.90 3.81 -8.11
C THR A 145 7.14 3.15 -9.26
N CYS A 146 6.83 3.86 -10.35
CA CYS A 146 5.94 3.30 -11.38
C CYS A 146 6.66 2.56 -12.52
N SER A 147 7.76 3.10 -13.05
CA SER A 147 8.41 2.50 -14.22
C SER A 147 9.89 2.88 -14.38
N PRO A 148 10.77 1.88 -14.52
CA PRO A 148 10.52 0.49 -14.13
C PRO A 148 10.42 0.41 -12.59
N ASN A 149 9.30 -0.09 -12.06
CA ASN A 149 9.24 -0.48 -10.65
C ASN A 149 10.21 -1.65 -10.45
N ARG A 150 11.07 -1.60 -9.42
CA ARG A 150 12.09 -2.64 -9.21
C ARG A 150 11.52 -4.02 -8.84
N SER A 151 10.40 -4.06 -8.12
CA SER A 151 9.78 -5.30 -7.64
C SER A 151 8.82 -5.91 -8.66
N MET A 152 8.06 -5.07 -9.36
CA MET A 152 7.10 -5.50 -10.39
C MET A 152 7.20 -4.61 -11.64
N PRO A 153 8.22 -4.83 -12.51
CA PRO A 153 8.49 -3.95 -13.67
C PRO A 153 7.36 -3.87 -14.70
N GLY A 154 6.43 -4.84 -14.69
CA GLY A 154 5.33 -4.92 -15.65
C GLY A 154 4.07 -4.12 -15.25
N LEU A 155 4.03 -3.50 -14.06
CA LEU A 155 2.88 -2.69 -13.66
C LEU A 155 2.90 -1.31 -14.35
N PRO A 156 1.76 -0.83 -14.87
CA PRO A 156 1.70 0.46 -15.54
C PRO A 156 1.76 1.62 -14.54
N CYS A 157 2.06 2.81 -15.07
CA CYS A 157 1.96 4.04 -14.31
C CYS A 157 0.48 4.43 -14.10
N PRO A 158 0.05 4.85 -12.89
CA PRO A 158 -1.28 5.41 -12.68
C PRO A 158 -1.60 6.66 -13.50
N LEU A 159 -0.59 7.28 -14.13
CA LEU A 159 -0.75 8.44 -15.00
C LEU A 159 -0.76 8.11 -16.51
N SER A 160 -0.46 6.86 -16.90
CA SER A 160 -0.46 6.45 -18.32
C SER A 160 -1.86 6.19 -18.87
#